data_AF-A0A8H4X5K6-F1
#
_entry.id   AF-A0A8H4X5K6-F1
#
_cell.length_a   1.000
_cell.length_b   1.000
_cell.length_c   1.000
_cell.angle_alpha   90.00
_cell.angle_beta   90.00
_cell.angle_gamma   90.00
#
_symmetry.space_group_name_H-M   'P 1'
#
loop_
_entity.id
_entity.type
_entity.pdbx_description
1 polymer ?
#
loop_
_entity_poly.entity_id
_entity_poly.type
_entity_poly.pdbx_seq_one_letter_code
_entity_poly.pdbx_strand_id
1 'polypeptide(L)'
;MADSNPPPQQPAAAAGTGATYKAPTPKPKQNPALRMMGLPNLPRKLPSRNWLIFWAITGSISAAIIYDKREKKRATAKWKHVVAPLAKDLIPSASQLPRKLTIYLEAPPGDGLRIAQDHFIEYAKPVLAASGLDWEFVQGRQQGDVRAAVAEKIRRERRKHERPEEEDLQTDEAITDALRKKNNVPDYEGVKGDVIFGLHTWKEYMRGLHEGWLGPLDAPAKPEAETKPALIEPAPETPKVEGEQTEDKKDEAKDEKKEEEKKPERPPQPPPYNTTADYSLASLPT
;
A
#
# COMPACT_ATOMS: atom_id res chain seq x y z
N MET A 1 -53.96 -46.64 36.22
CA MET A 1 -54.28 -47.76 35.32
C MET A 1 -55.33 -47.22 34.37
N ALA A 2 -54.93 -46.60 33.26
CA ALA A 2 -54.43 -47.24 32.03
C ALA A 2 -55.58 -47.32 31.00
N ASP A 3 -55.39 -46.59 29.90
CA ASP A 3 -55.82 -46.92 28.52
C ASP A 3 -57.34 -47.04 28.25
N SER A 4 -57.91 -46.79 27.07
CA SER A 4 -57.44 -46.48 25.71
C SER A 4 -58.68 -46.17 24.85
N ASN A 5 -58.49 -45.42 23.76
CA ASN A 5 -59.46 -45.08 22.70
C ASN A 5 -59.97 -46.34 21.94
N PRO A 6 -61.19 -46.38 21.31
CA PRO A 6 -61.43 -45.87 19.92
C PRO A 6 -62.93 -45.45 19.69
N PRO A 7 -63.54 -45.37 18.47
CA PRO A 7 -63.22 -44.88 17.09
C PRO A 7 -64.22 -43.71 16.71
N PRO A 8 -64.58 -43.29 15.46
CA PRO A 8 -64.25 -43.78 14.11
C PRO A 8 -63.79 -42.74 13.07
N GLN A 9 -63.21 -43.30 12.01
CA GLN A 9 -62.88 -42.67 10.74
C GLN A 9 -64.14 -42.30 9.95
N GLN A 10 -64.11 -41.13 9.33
CA GLN A 10 -64.98 -40.69 8.24
C GLN A 10 -64.21 -39.69 7.34
N PRO A 11 -64.59 -39.52 6.07
CA PRO A 11 -63.90 -40.15 4.95
C PRO A 11 -62.93 -39.22 4.22
N ALA A 12 -62.03 -39.86 3.46
CA ALA A 12 -61.07 -39.24 2.56
C ALA A 12 -61.73 -38.22 1.61
N ALA A 13 -61.24 -36.98 1.68
CA ALA A 13 -61.53 -35.95 0.70
C ALA A 13 -61.08 -36.42 -0.69
N ALA A 14 -62.05 -36.61 -1.58
CA ALA A 14 -61.81 -36.94 -2.96
C ALA A 14 -60.96 -35.85 -3.64
N ALA A 15 -59.82 -36.28 -4.18
CA ALA A 15 -59.06 -35.53 -5.16
C ALA A 15 -59.92 -35.37 -6.43
N GLY A 16 -60.49 -34.19 -6.61
CA GLY A 16 -61.15 -33.76 -7.83
C GLY A 16 -60.36 -32.63 -8.48
N THR A 17 -59.35 -32.98 -9.27
CA THR A 17 -58.62 -32.08 -10.16
C THR A 17 -59.53 -31.59 -11.28
N GLY A 18 -60.28 -30.52 -11.02
CA GLY A 18 -60.95 -29.74 -12.05
C GLY A 18 -59.93 -28.91 -12.84
N ALA A 19 -59.22 -29.53 -13.78
CA ALA A 19 -58.41 -28.83 -14.76
C ALA A 19 -59.32 -28.02 -15.69
N THR A 20 -59.50 -26.74 -15.40
CA THR A 20 -60.10 -25.78 -16.32
C THR A 20 -59.16 -25.60 -17.51
N TYR A 21 -59.50 -26.20 -18.65
CA TYR A 21 -58.83 -25.97 -19.93
C TYR A 21 -58.97 -24.48 -20.31
N LYS A 22 -57.91 -23.70 -20.17
CA LYS A 22 -57.80 -22.39 -20.82
C LYS A 22 -57.49 -22.62 -22.30
N ALA A 23 -58.40 -22.20 -23.17
CA ALA A 23 -58.17 -22.20 -24.61
C ALA A 23 -56.87 -21.44 -24.96
N PRO A 24 -56.11 -21.89 -25.98
CA PRO A 24 -54.89 -21.19 -26.41
C PRO A 24 -55.24 -19.78 -26.85
N THR A 25 -54.66 -18.80 -26.14
CA THR A 25 -54.83 -17.38 -26.47
C THR A 25 -54.35 -17.11 -27.89
N PRO A 26 -55.10 -16.37 -28.72
CA PRO A 26 -54.75 -16.14 -30.12
C PRO A 26 -53.39 -15.43 -30.25
N LYS A 27 -52.63 -15.80 -31.29
CA LYS A 27 -51.34 -15.15 -31.61
C LYS A 27 -51.55 -13.63 -31.70
N PRO A 28 -50.70 -12.80 -31.05
CA PRO A 28 -50.92 -11.36 -31.00
C PRO A 28 -50.89 -10.77 -32.41
N LYS A 29 -51.97 -10.07 -32.82
CA LYS A 29 -52.04 -9.35 -34.11
C LYS A 29 -50.89 -8.36 -34.22
N GLN A 30 -49.98 -8.56 -35.17
CA GLN A 30 -48.87 -7.64 -35.46
C GLN A 30 -49.41 -6.25 -35.81
N ASN A 31 -48.78 -5.19 -35.29
CA ASN A 31 -49.17 -3.83 -35.63
C ASN A 31 -48.91 -3.60 -37.14
N PRO A 32 -49.91 -3.22 -37.96
CA PRO A 32 -49.75 -3.13 -39.42
C PRO A 32 -48.60 -2.21 -39.86
N ALA A 33 -48.36 -1.12 -39.12
CA ALA A 33 -47.23 -0.22 -39.37
C ALA A 33 -45.86 -0.90 -39.19
N LEU A 34 -45.69 -1.75 -38.18
CA LEU A 34 -44.44 -2.50 -37.96
C LEU A 34 -44.23 -3.59 -39.01
N ARG A 35 -45.33 -4.16 -39.53
CA ARG A 35 -45.29 -5.14 -40.63
C ARG A 35 -44.86 -4.50 -41.94
N MET A 36 -45.31 -3.28 -42.23
CA MET A 36 -44.92 -2.52 -43.42
C MET A 36 -43.45 -2.09 -43.38
N MET A 37 -42.87 -1.91 -42.19
CA MET A 37 -41.44 -1.62 -42.01
C MET A 37 -40.54 -2.87 -41.91
N GLY A 38 -41.08 -4.07 -42.12
CA GLY A 38 -40.30 -5.32 -42.10
C GLY A 38 -39.76 -5.73 -40.73
N LEU A 39 -40.23 -5.11 -39.65
CA LEU A 39 -39.75 -5.38 -38.29
C LEU A 39 -40.48 -6.60 -37.69
N PRO A 40 -39.77 -7.51 -36.99
CA PRO A 40 -40.39 -8.64 -36.32
C PRO A 40 -41.31 -8.18 -35.19
N ASN A 41 -42.21 -9.06 -34.75
CA ASN A 41 -43.05 -8.80 -33.58
C ASN A 41 -42.18 -8.68 -32.32
N LEU A 42 -41.85 -7.45 -31.93
CA LEU A 42 -41.25 -7.18 -30.63
C LEU A 42 -42.17 -7.68 -29.51
N PRO A 43 -41.62 -8.22 -28.40
CA PRO A 43 -42.44 -8.63 -27.27
C PRO A 43 -43.24 -7.42 -26.77
N ARG A 44 -44.56 -7.46 -26.95
CA ARG A 44 -45.49 -6.37 -26.58
C ARG A 44 -45.48 -6.03 -25.09
N LYS A 45 -44.99 -6.94 -24.25
CA LYS A 45 -44.88 -6.76 -22.81
C LYS A 45 -43.47 -6.28 -22.53
N LEU A 46 -43.37 -5.00 -22.16
CA LEU A 46 -42.18 -4.49 -21.50
C LEU A 46 -41.89 -5.38 -20.28
N PRO A 47 -40.62 -5.59 -19.94
CA PRO A 47 -40.31 -6.25 -18.70
C PRO A 47 -40.93 -5.49 -17.52
N SER A 48 -41.22 -6.19 -16.43
CA SER A 48 -41.96 -5.63 -15.31
C SER A 48 -41.27 -4.38 -14.73
N ARG A 49 -42.03 -3.51 -14.04
CA ARG A 49 -41.51 -2.28 -13.41
C ARG A 49 -40.23 -2.53 -12.61
N ASN A 50 -40.21 -3.57 -11.79
CA ASN A 50 -39.05 -3.90 -10.96
C ASN A 50 -37.83 -4.31 -11.80
N TRP A 51 -38.06 -5.00 -12.93
CA TRP A 51 -37.01 -5.41 -13.84
C TRP A 51 -36.43 -4.22 -14.61
N LEU A 52 -37.27 -3.29 -15.06
CA LEU A 52 -36.81 -2.03 -15.65
C LEU A 52 -36.00 -1.19 -14.67
N ILE A 53 -36.46 -1.06 -13.41
CA ILE A 53 -35.72 -0.35 -12.36
C ILE A 53 -34.36 -1.02 -12.13
N PHE A 54 -34.33 -2.36 -12.07
CA PHE A 54 -33.09 -3.11 -11.91
C PHE A 54 -32.08 -2.84 -13.04
N TRP A 55 -32.51 -2.91 -14.31
CA TRP A 55 -31.62 -2.62 -15.44
C TRP A 55 -31.23 -1.15 -15.54
N ALA A 56 -32.12 -0.23 -15.16
CA ALA A 56 -31.78 1.18 -15.13
C ALA A 56 -30.68 1.47 -14.11
N ILE A 57 -30.77 0.89 -12.90
CA ILE A 57 -29.76 1.08 -11.83
C ILE A 57 -28.46 0.35 -12.17
N THR A 58 -28.52 -0.91 -12.58
CA THR A 58 -27.30 -1.66 -12.94
C THR A 58 -26.63 -1.08 -14.19
N GLY A 59 -27.41 -0.65 -15.17
CA GLY A 59 -26.95 0.04 -16.38
C GLY A 59 -26.31 1.38 -16.07
N SER A 60 -26.89 2.19 -15.18
CA SER A 60 -26.31 3.49 -14.81
C SER A 60 -25.02 3.35 -14.01
N ILE A 61 -24.96 2.43 -13.04
CA ILE A 61 -23.74 2.16 -12.26
C ILE A 61 -22.62 1.61 -13.16
N SER A 62 -22.92 0.64 -14.03
CA SER A 62 -21.93 0.09 -14.94
C SER A 62 -21.44 1.13 -15.96
N ALA A 63 -22.33 1.96 -16.50
CA ALA A 63 -21.97 3.06 -17.40
C ALA A 63 -21.06 4.08 -16.71
N ALA A 64 -21.34 4.45 -15.44
CA ALA A 64 -20.49 5.36 -14.67
C ALA A 64 -19.07 4.80 -14.49
N ILE A 65 -18.93 3.52 -14.09
CA ILE A 65 -17.62 2.89 -13.91
C ILE A 65 -16.83 2.81 -15.23
N ILE A 66 -17.51 2.49 -16.34
CA ILE A 66 -16.87 2.43 -17.66
C ILE A 66 -16.43 3.82 -18.11
N TYR A 67 -17.27 4.83 -17.87
CA TYR A 67 -16.96 6.23 -18.18
C TYR A 67 -15.73 6.71 -17.42
N ASP A 68 -15.67 6.48 -16.11
CA ASP A 68 -14.53 6.87 -15.27
C ASP A 68 -13.23 6.18 -15.72
N LYS A 69 -13.28 4.87 -16.03
CA LYS A 69 -12.13 4.15 -16.56
C LYS A 69 -11.67 4.69 -17.92
N ARG A 70 -12.61 5.15 -18.76
CA ARG A 70 -12.30 5.74 -20.07
C ARG A 70 -11.67 7.12 -19.92
N GLU A 71 -12.23 7.99 -19.08
CA GLU A 71 -11.67 9.32 -18.83
C GLU A 71 -10.30 9.23 -18.16
N LYS A 72 -10.12 8.30 -17.22
CA LYS A 72 -8.81 8.00 -16.64
C LYS A 72 -7.79 7.63 -17.72
N LYS A 73 -8.11 6.69 -18.63
CA LYS A 73 -7.21 6.32 -19.74
C LYS A 73 -6.90 7.50 -20.65
N ARG A 74 -7.90 8.35 -20.93
CA ARG A 74 -7.73 9.57 -21.74
C ARG A 74 -6.80 10.58 -21.07
N ALA A 75 -6.97 10.82 -19.77
CA ALA A 75 -6.10 11.70 -18.99
C ALA A 75 -4.66 11.18 -18.96
N THR A 76 -4.46 9.89 -18.67
CA THR A 76 -3.12 9.28 -18.70
C THR A 76 -2.50 9.35 -20.10
N ALA A 77 -3.26 9.11 -21.16
CA ALA A 77 -2.76 9.21 -22.54
C ALA A 77 -2.32 10.63 -22.90
N LYS A 78 -3.05 11.65 -22.44
CA LYS A 78 -2.66 13.06 -22.62
C LYS A 78 -1.28 13.32 -22.01
N TRP A 79 -1.07 12.93 -20.75
CA TRP A 79 0.21 13.15 -20.07
C TRP A 79 1.36 12.32 -20.66
N LYS A 80 1.08 11.08 -21.06
CA LYS A 80 2.06 10.27 -21.82
C LYS A 80 2.52 11.00 -23.07
N HIS A 81 1.60 11.55 -23.85
CA HIS A 81 1.93 12.26 -25.08
C HIS A 81 2.75 13.53 -24.83
N VAL A 82 2.45 14.26 -23.75
CA VAL A 82 3.21 15.47 -23.37
C VAL A 82 4.66 15.13 -23.01
N VAL A 83 4.88 13.99 -22.36
CA VAL A 83 6.18 13.60 -21.82
C VAL A 83 6.99 12.73 -22.80
N ALA A 84 6.34 12.09 -23.77
CA ALA A 84 6.96 11.23 -24.78
C ALA A 84 8.13 11.86 -25.58
N PRO A 85 8.18 13.18 -25.85
CA PRO A 85 9.33 13.78 -26.53
C PRO A 85 10.64 13.64 -25.75
N LEU A 86 10.59 13.67 -24.41
CA LEU A 86 11.80 13.57 -23.57
C LEU A 86 12.55 12.26 -23.75
N ALA A 87 11.84 11.18 -24.13
CA ALA A 87 12.45 9.88 -24.39
C ALA A 87 13.31 9.84 -25.67
N LYS A 88 13.16 10.85 -26.54
CA LYS A 88 13.89 10.93 -27.81
C LYS A 88 15.10 11.86 -27.73
N ASP A 89 15.29 12.53 -26.61
CA ASP A 89 16.43 13.42 -26.42
C ASP A 89 17.72 12.60 -26.44
N LEU A 90 18.67 13.03 -27.28
CA LEU A 90 19.93 12.34 -27.45
C LEU A 90 20.86 12.66 -26.29
N ILE A 91 21.51 11.64 -25.75
CA ILE A 91 22.52 11.80 -24.71
C ILE A 91 23.84 12.21 -25.38
N PRO A 92 24.51 13.28 -24.94
CA PRO A 92 25.72 13.80 -25.59
C PRO A 92 26.91 12.83 -25.61
N SER A 93 27.07 12.02 -24.56
CA SER A 93 28.16 11.06 -24.43
C SER A 93 27.63 9.63 -24.30
N ALA A 94 28.26 8.68 -24.98
CA ALA A 94 27.88 7.26 -24.93
C ALA A 94 28.04 6.64 -23.53
N SER A 95 28.93 7.20 -22.71
CA SER A 95 29.14 6.74 -21.32
C SER A 95 28.21 7.42 -20.32
N GLN A 96 27.52 8.49 -20.72
CA GLN A 96 26.62 9.23 -19.85
C GLN A 96 25.30 8.48 -19.69
N LEU A 97 24.82 8.40 -18.45
CA LEU A 97 23.52 7.81 -18.14
C LEU A 97 22.43 8.87 -18.26
N PRO A 98 21.20 8.49 -18.67
CA PRO A 98 20.07 9.40 -18.63
C PRO A 98 19.78 9.86 -17.20
N ARG A 99 19.05 10.96 -17.08
CA ARG A 99 18.61 11.49 -15.79
C ARG A 99 17.86 10.43 -14.99
N LYS A 100 18.31 10.16 -13.77
CA LYS A 100 17.64 9.28 -12.78
C LYS A 100 16.76 10.11 -11.85
N LEU A 101 15.52 9.66 -11.61
CA LEU A 101 14.59 10.25 -10.65
C LEU A 101 14.57 9.46 -9.34
N THR A 102 14.46 10.15 -8.22
CA THR A 102 14.22 9.49 -6.92
C THR A 102 12.76 9.68 -6.53
N ILE A 103 12.08 8.56 -6.27
CA ILE A 103 10.66 8.53 -5.95
C ILE A 103 10.49 8.11 -4.49
N TYR A 104 9.88 9.00 -3.70
CA TYR A 104 9.58 8.75 -2.29
C TYR A 104 8.14 8.28 -2.13
N LEU A 105 7.98 7.09 -1.57
CA LEU A 105 6.70 6.43 -1.29
C LEU A 105 6.65 6.01 0.17
N GLU A 106 5.53 6.23 0.84
CA GLU A 106 5.29 5.77 2.21
C GLU A 106 3.87 5.20 2.29
N ALA A 107 3.67 4.29 3.24
CA ALA A 107 2.35 3.85 3.61
C ALA A 107 1.50 5.05 4.12
N PRO A 108 0.28 5.26 3.62
CA PRO A 108 -0.62 6.24 4.21
C PRO A 108 -0.98 5.83 5.66
N PRO A 109 -1.34 6.79 6.53
CA PRO A 109 -1.58 6.50 7.93
C PRO A 109 -2.75 5.52 8.11
N GLY A 110 -2.53 4.48 8.91
CA GLY A 110 -3.53 3.44 9.17
C GLY A 110 -3.67 2.39 8.07
N ASP A 111 -2.88 2.47 7.00
CA ASP A 111 -2.87 1.51 5.90
C ASP A 111 -1.45 0.97 5.61
N GLY A 112 -1.34 0.09 4.62
CA GLY A 112 -0.08 -0.45 4.15
C GLY A 112 0.51 0.29 2.94
N LEU A 113 1.78 0.00 2.66
CA LEU A 113 2.52 0.53 1.51
C LEU A 113 1.89 0.15 0.15
N ARG A 114 1.09 -0.92 0.12
CA ARG A 114 0.45 -1.45 -1.10
C ARG A 114 -0.40 -0.38 -1.80
N ILE A 115 -1.16 0.41 -1.05
CA ILE A 115 -2.04 1.43 -1.61
C ILE A 115 -1.22 2.51 -2.32
N ALA A 116 -0.15 2.98 -1.69
CA ALA A 116 0.75 3.95 -2.32
C ALA A 116 1.41 3.38 -3.58
N GLN A 117 1.82 2.11 -3.57
CA GLN A 117 2.36 1.43 -4.75
C GLN A 117 1.33 1.30 -5.86
N ASP A 118 0.09 0.93 -5.55
CA ASP A 118 -0.98 0.79 -6.53
C ASP A 118 -1.31 2.15 -7.18
N HIS A 119 -1.37 3.23 -6.39
CA HIS A 119 -1.52 4.59 -6.93
C HIS A 119 -0.34 4.97 -7.85
N PHE A 120 0.89 4.65 -7.47
CA PHE A 120 2.04 4.90 -8.33
C PHE A 120 1.96 4.12 -9.65
N ILE A 121 1.68 2.82 -9.58
CA ILE A 121 1.58 1.94 -10.76
C ILE A 121 0.45 2.41 -11.68
N GLU A 122 -0.65 2.85 -11.10
CA GLU A 122 -1.86 3.20 -11.81
C GLU A 122 -1.77 4.57 -12.52
N TYR A 123 -1.19 5.58 -11.86
CA TYR A 123 -1.20 6.96 -12.35
C TYR A 123 0.16 7.46 -12.85
N ALA A 124 1.25 7.16 -12.14
CA ALA A 124 2.55 7.78 -12.39
C ALA A 124 3.46 6.93 -13.28
N LYS A 125 3.59 5.63 -13.00
CA LYS A 125 4.36 4.67 -13.82
C LYS A 125 4.10 4.81 -15.32
N PRO A 126 2.85 4.84 -15.82
CA PRO A 126 2.61 5.01 -17.24
C PRO A 126 3.19 6.29 -17.85
N VAL A 127 3.23 7.39 -17.09
CA VAL A 127 3.74 8.69 -17.55
C VAL A 127 5.27 8.69 -17.53
N LEU A 128 5.88 8.22 -16.43
CA LEU A 128 7.33 8.14 -16.30
C LEU A 128 7.94 7.13 -17.29
N ALA A 129 7.30 5.98 -17.50
CA ALA A 129 7.76 5.01 -18.49
C ALA A 129 7.74 5.57 -19.93
N ALA A 130 6.81 6.49 -20.25
CA ALA A 130 6.78 7.15 -21.55
C ALA A 130 7.89 8.19 -21.71
N SER A 131 8.47 8.69 -20.61
CA SER A 131 9.57 9.66 -20.61
C SER A 131 10.94 9.06 -20.93
N GLY A 132 11.10 7.73 -20.80
CA GLY A 132 12.40 7.07 -20.93
C GLY A 132 13.37 7.34 -19.78
N LEU A 133 12.91 7.95 -18.68
CA LEU A 133 13.73 8.20 -17.48
C LEU A 133 13.73 6.98 -16.57
N ASP A 134 14.90 6.68 -16.00
CA ASP A 134 15.04 5.69 -14.94
C ASP A 134 14.64 6.29 -13.58
N TRP A 135 14.11 5.44 -12.69
CA TRP A 135 13.75 5.87 -11.34
C TRP A 135 14.16 4.86 -10.27
N GLU A 136 14.37 5.38 -9.07
CA GLU A 136 14.69 4.62 -7.87
C GLU A 136 13.67 4.93 -6.78
N PHE A 137 13.28 3.90 -6.03
CA PHE A 137 12.29 4.05 -4.97
C PHE A 137 12.96 4.11 -3.60
N VAL A 138 12.58 5.12 -2.84
CA VAL A 138 12.76 5.14 -1.39
C VAL A 138 11.41 4.83 -0.77
N GLN A 139 11.28 3.64 -0.18
CA GLN A 139 10.01 3.13 0.34
C GLN A 139 10.00 3.13 1.87
N GLY A 140 9.11 3.93 2.47
CA GLY A 140 8.82 3.90 3.89
C GLY A 140 7.65 2.98 4.21
N ARG A 141 7.89 1.93 5.00
CA ARG A 141 6.80 1.05 5.46
C ARG A 141 6.18 1.54 6.75
N GLN A 142 6.95 2.27 7.55
CA GLN A 142 6.56 2.86 8.82
C GLN A 142 6.93 4.34 8.83
N GLN A 143 6.28 5.11 9.71
CA GLN A 143 6.47 6.55 9.85
C GLN A 143 7.89 6.87 10.31
N GLY A 144 8.62 7.72 9.61
CA GLY A 144 9.99 8.13 9.92
C GLY A 144 11.03 7.39 9.09
N ASP A 145 10.65 6.35 8.34
CA ASP A 145 11.55 5.63 7.42
C ASP A 145 12.03 6.58 6.31
N VAL A 146 11.12 7.38 5.72
CA VAL A 146 11.46 8.32 4.64
C VAL A 146 12.32 9.46 5.19
N ARG A 147 11.96 10.00 6.35
CA ARG A 147 12.74 11.03 7.03
C ARG A 147 14.19 10.59 7.24
N ALA A 148 14.38 9.40 7.82
CA ALA A 148 15.70 8.85 8.10
C ALA A 148 16.51 8.62 6.82
N ALA A 149 15.89 8.06 5.78
CA ALA A 149 16.56 7.83 4.50
C ALA A 149 17.03 9.13 3.84
N VAL A 150 16.21 10.18 3.85
CA VAL A 150 16.58 11.50 3.31
C VAL A 150 17.68 12.14 4.14
N ALA A 151 17.57 12.12 5.48
CA ALA A 151 18.55 12.70 6.37
C ALA A 151 19.92 12.01 6.23
N GLU A 152 19.95 10.68 6.20
CA GLU A 152 21.18 9.90 5.97
C GLU A 152 21.80 10.16 4.60
N LYS A 153 20.98 10.30 3.55
CA LYS A 153 21.47 10.65 2.21
C LYS A 153 22.20 11.99 2.23
N ILE A 154 21.61 13.01 2.87
CA ILE A 154 22.21 14.35 2.98
C ILE A 154 23.46 14.32 3.88
N ARG A 155 23.41 13.63 5.03
CA ARG A 155 24.58 13.48 5.91
C ARG A 155 25.75 12.81 5.19
N ARG A 156 25.49 11.80 4.36
CA ARG A 156 26.51 11.15 3.56
C ARG A 156 27.12 12.09 2.52
N GLU A 157 26.29 12.87 1.83
CA GLU A 157 26.79 13.89 0.90
C GLU A 157 27.66 14.94 1.62
N ARG A 158 27.24 15.37 2.81
CA ARG A 158 28.00 16.31 3.65
C ARG A 158 29.29 15.71 4.20
N ARG A 159 29.29 14.47 4.70
CA ARG A 159 30.49 13.81 5.25
C ARG A 159 31.60 13.73 4.20
N LYS A 160 31.26 13.45 2.94
CA LYS A 160 32.21 13.45 1.82
C LYS A 160 32.88 14.81 1.59
N HIS A 161 32.23 15.92 1.96
CA HIS A 161 32.76 17.27 1.78
C HIS A 161 33.47 17.79 3.04
N GLU A 162 32.85 17.63 4.21
CA GLU A 162 33.33 18.15 5.49
C GLU A 162 34.40 17.25 6.14
N ARG A 163 34.35 15.93 5.93
CA ARG A 163 35.26 14.94 6.52
C ARG A 163 35.69 13.86 5.50
N PRO A 164 36.49 14.21 4.47
CA PRO A 164 36.90 13.26 3.44
C PRO A 164 37.83 12.15 3.94
N GLU A 165 38.43 12.28 5.14
CA GLU A 165 39.33 11.28 5.73
C GLU A 165 38.60 10.12 6.43
N GLU A 166 37.32 10.31 6.80
CA GLU A 166 36.52 9.24 7.43
C GLU A 166 35.96 8.30 6.34
N GLU A 167 36.26 7.00 6.45
CA GLU A 167 35.69 6.00 5.55
C GLU A 167 34.18 5.84 5.82
N ASP A 168 33.37 6.26 4.84
CA ASP A 168 31.92 6.02 4.86
C ASP A 168 31.60 4.53 4.87
N LEU A 169 30.49 4.17 5.52
CA LEU A 169 29.89 2.85 5.38
C LEU A 169 29.59 2.58 3.90
N GLN A 170 30.23 1.55 3.34
CA GLN A 170 30.11 1.17 1.93
C GLN A 170 28.68 0.69 1.63
N THR A 171 27.82 1.64 1.24
CA THR A 171 26.50 1.34 0.66
C THR A 171 26.65 1.07 -0.83
N ASP A 172 25.78 0.24 -1.40
CA ASP A 172 25.78 -0.10 -2.83
C ASP A 172 25.84 1.15 -3.74
N GLU A 173 25.09 2.20 -3.40
CA GLU A 173 25.13 3.49 -4.10
C GLU A 173 26.53 4.11 -4.12
N ALA A 174 27.21 4.13 -2.95
CA ALA A 174 28.55 4.70 -2.83
C ALA A 174 29.58 3.90 -3.65
N ILE A 175 29.42 2.58 -3.71
CA ILE A 175 30.24 1.70 -4.55
C ILE A 175 30.03 2.03 -6.03
N THR A 176 28.76 2.17 -6.47
CA THR A 176 28.46 2.51 -7.86
C THR A 176 28.98 3.89 -8.25
N ASP A 177 28.90 4.87 -7.37
CA ASP A 177 29.39 6.23 -7.62
C ASP A 177 30.93 6.28 -7.64
N ALA A 178 31.60 5.53 -6.76
CA ALA A 178 33.05 5.40 -6.80
C ALA A 178 33.53 4.77 -8.11
N LEU A 179 32.83 3.75 -8.62
CA LEU A 179 33.11 3.14 -9.92
C LEU A 179 32.90 4.14 -11.08
N ARG A 180 31.81 4.91 -11.05
CA ARG A 180 31.53 5.95 -12.06
C ARG A 180 32.62 7.02 -12.10
N LYS A 181 33.06 7.48 -10.93
CA LYS A 181 34.16 8.44 -10.80
C LYS A 181 35.47 7.88 -11.36
N LYS A 182 35.80 6.61 -11.05
CA LYS A 182 36.97 5.92 -11.61
C LYS A 182 36.91 5.81 -13.14
N ASN A 183 35.71 5.63 -13.69
CA ASN A 183 35.48 5.51 -15.13
C ASN A 183 35.28 6.85 -15.85
N ASN A 184 35.45 8.00 -15.16
CA ASN A 184 35.21 9.34 -15.68
C ASN A 184 33.84 9.49 -16.38
N VAL A 185 32.81 8.83 -15.84
CA VAL A 185 31.44 8.96 -16.34
C VAL A 185 30.94 10.36 -15.95
N PRO A 186 30.50 11.20 -16.91
CA PRO A 186 29.99 12.52 -16.60
C PRO A 186 28.67 12.40 -15.83
N ASP A 187 28.55 13.19 -14.76
CA ASP A 187 27.30 13.30 -14.01
C ASP A 187 26.26 14.08 -14.84
N TYR A 188 24.98 13.87 -14.52
CA TYR A 188 23.91 14.62 -15.18
C TYR A 188 23.95 16.09 -14.76
N GLU A 189 24.30 16.97 -15.70
CA GLU A 189 24.33 18.42 -15.54
C GLU A 189 22.92 19.00 -15.68
N GLY A 190 22.17 19.02 -14.58
CA GLY A 190 20.85 19.63 -14.56
C GLY A 190 20.12 19.45 -13.25
N VAL A 191 18.89 19.97 -13.19
CA VAL A 191 18.04 19.85 -12.01
C VAL A 191 17.71 18.37 -11.78
N LYS A 192 18.20 17.79 -10.67
CA LYS A 192 17.78 16.46 -10.21
C LYS A 192 16.27 16.48 -9.91
N GLY A 193 15.61 15.33 -10.03
CA GLY A 193 14.15 15.25 -9.82
C GLY A 193 13.80 14.31 -8.69
N ASP A 194 13.32 14.88 -7.59
CA ASP A 194 12.68 14.14 -6.51
C ASP A 194 11.16 14.22 -6.69
N VAL A 195 10.50 13.06 -6.74
CA VAL A 195 9.03 12.97 -6.86
C VAL A 195 8.49 12.34 -5.59
N ILE A 196 7.57 13.04 -4.94
CA ILE A 196 7.07 12.66 -3.61
C ILE A 196 5.59 12.34 -3.72
N PHE A 197 5.20 11.15 -3.29
CA PHE A 197 3.83 10.66 -3.39
C PHE A 197 3.14 10.64 -2.03
N GLY A 198 2.24 11.60 -1.80
CA GLY A 198 1.43 11.69 -0.58
C GLY A 198 1.77 12.89 0.31
N LEU A 199 0.86 13.22 1.21
CA LEU A 199 1.05 14.35 2.14
C LEU A 199 1.98 13.99 3.31
N HIS A 200 1.92 12.75 3.78
CA HIS A 200 2.76 12.30 4.91
C HIS A 200 4.21 12.13 4.48
N THR A 201 4.45 11.46 3.35
CA THR A 201 5.77 11.41 2.68
C THR A 201 6.37 12.80 2.51
N TRP A 202 5.59 13.80 2.07
CA TRP A 202 6.05 15.17 1.93
C TRP A 202 6.49 15.78 3.27
N LYS A 203 5.70 15.60 4.34
CA LYS A 203 6.07 16.08 5.68
C LYS A 203 7.34 15.43 6.19
N GLU A 204 7.50 14.12 5.96
CA GLU A 204 8.70 13.38 6.36
C GLU A 204 9.92 13.76 5.54
N TYR A 205 9.76 13.93 4.23
CA TYR A 205 10.81 14.39 3.34
C TYR A 205 11.32 15.76 3.78
N MET A 206 10.42 16.72 4.02
CA MET A 206 10.80 18.06 4.50
C MET A 206 11.49 18.00 5.88
N ARG A 207 10.97 17.19 6.80
CA ARG A 207 11.62 16.96 8.10
C ARG A 207 13.01 16.35 7.94
N GLY A 208 13.17 15.37 7.05
CA GLY A 208 14.45 14.70 6.79
C GLY A 208 15.44 15.62 6.11
N LEU A 209 14.97 16.51 5.23
CA LEU A 209 15.77 17.55 4.60
C LEU A 209 16.33 18.49 5.68
N HIS A 210 15.46 19.03 6.53
CA HIS A 210 15.90 19.90 7.62
C HIS A 210 16.83 19.16 8.60
N GLU A 211 16.52 17.91 8.94
CA GLU A 211 17.34 17.09 9.84
C GLU A 211 18.73 16.77 9.24
N GLY A 212 18.83 16.58 7.92
CA GLY A 212 20.11 16.32 7.25
C GLY A 212 21.00 17.57 7.14
N TRP A 213 20.42 18.74 6.88
CA TRP A 213 21.18 19.99 6.74
C TRP A 213 21.48 20.68 8.07
N LEU A 214 20.52 20.71 8.99
CA LEU A 214 20.63 21.41 10.27
C LEU A 214 21.04 20.49 11.42
N GLY A 215 20.86 19.18 11.27
CA GLY A 215 21.23 18.21 12.31
C GLY A 215 22.71 17.87 12.33
N PRO A 216 23.18 17.25 13.43
CA PRO A 216 24.54 16.74 13.52
C PRO A 216 24.79 15.62 12.50
N LEU A 217 26.05 15.48 12.08
CA LEU A 217 26.54 14.38 11.23
C LEU A 217 26.55 13.04 11.97
N ASP A 218 26.85 13.09 13.27
CA ASP A 218 26.93 11.93 14.14
C ASP A 218 25.62 11.74 14.90
N ALA A 219 25.27 10.48 15.17
CA ALA A 219 24.10 10.15 15.96
C ALA A 219 24.18 10.83 17.33
N PRO A 220 23.16 11.61 17.76
CA PRO A 220 23.16 12.14 19.10
C PRO A 220 23.21 10.96 20.07
N ALA A 221 24.00 11.10 21.13
CA ALA A 221 24.06 10.10 22.19
C ALA A 221 22.62 9.80 22.63
N LYS A 222 22.18 8.56 22.44
CA LYS A 222 20.87 8.13 22.93
C LYS A 222 20.82 8.49 24.41
N PRO A 223 19.80 9.18 24.91
CA PRO A 223 19.62 9.27 26.35
C PRO A 223 19.59 7.82 26.84
N GLU A 224 20.55 7.47 27.68
CA GLU A 224 20.65 6.14 28.26
C GLU A 224 19.26 5.79 28.78
N ALA A 225 18.70 4.71 28.24
CA ALA A 225 17.45 4.17 28.76
C ALA A 225 17.67 4.01 30.26
N GLU A 226 16.88 4.75 31.05
CA GLU A 226 16.81 4.59 32.50
C GLU A 226 16.82 3.09 32.78
N THR A 227 17.94 2.64 33.32
CA THR A 227 18.07 1.32 33.89
C THR A 227 16.93 1.22 34.88
N LYS A 228 15.96 0.36 34.58
CA LYS A 228 14.99 -0.12 35.57
C LYS A 228 15.83 -0.44 36.82
N PRO A 229 15.64 0.24 37.95
CA PRO A 229 16.49 0.03 39.10
C PRO A 229 16.38 -1.43 39.50
N ALA A 230 17.52 -2.12 39.41
CA ALA A 230 17.72 -3.43 39.97
C ALA A 230 17.28 -3.35 41.44
N LEU A 231 16.22 -4.09 41.76
CA LEU A 231 15.84 -4.40 43.13
C LEU A 231 17.08 -5.02 43.79
N ILE A 232 17.64 -4.25 44.72
CA ILE A 232 18.66 -4.70 45.64
C ILE A 232 18.01 -5.76 46.53
N GLU A 233 18.37 -7.02 46.32
CA GLU A 233 18.18 -8.08 47.29
C GLU A 233 19.20 -7.91 48.42
N PRO A 234 18.77 -7.96 49.69
CA PRO A 234 19.61 -8.48 50.75
C PRO A 234 19.02 -9.81 51.26
N ALA A 235 19.84 -10.86 51.24
CA ALA A 235 19.69 -12.09 52.03
C ALA A 235 20.83 -12.14 53.08
N PRO A 236 20.86 -13.05 54.08
CA PRO A 236 19.91 -14.07 54.57
C PRO A 236 19.62 -13.88 56.11
N GLU A 237 18.75 -14.60 56.85
CA GLU A 237 18.80 -16.01 57.30
C GLU A 237 17.48 -16.42 58.02
N THR A 238 17.25 -17.74 58.03
CA THR A 238 16.16 -18.67 58.47
C THR A 238 15.75 -18.64 59.97
N PRO A 239 14.80 -19.47 60.55
CA PRO A 239 14.24 -20.76 60.07
C PRO A 239 12.77 -21.19 60.44
N LYS A 240 12.37 -22.36 59.88
CA LYS A 240 11.43 -23.42 60.40
C LYS A 240 9.91 -23.14 60.26
N VAL A 241 9.01 -24.03 59.80
CA VAL A 241 8.81 -25.50 59.99
C VAL A 241 7.88 -26.09 58.88
N GLU A 242 8.15 -27.35 58.47
CA GLU A 242 7.34 -28.50 57.93
C GLU A 242 6.00 -28.29 57.17
N GLY A 243 5.61 -29.07 56.15
CA GLY A 243 6.16 -30.33 55.64
C GLY A 243 5.48 -30.86 54.35
N GLU A 244 6.19 -31.83 53.74
CA GLU A 244 5.80 -33.01 52.95
C GLU A 244 4.39 -33.12 52.29
N GLN A 245 4.33 -33.22 50.94
CA GLN A 245 4.15 -34.50 50.20
C GLN A 245 4.06 -34.29 48.66
N THR A 246 4.87 -35.09 47.96
CA THR A 246 4.78 -35.68 46.59
C THR A 246 3.35 -36.07 46.18
N GLU A 247 2.88 -36.04 44.92
CA GLU A 247 3.26 -36.71 43.64
C GLU A 247 2.22 -36.16 42.60
N ASP A 248 2.48 -35.74 41.35
CA ASP A 248 3.06 -36.37 40.16
C ASP A 248 2.00 -36.55 39.02
N LYS A 249 2.39 -36.14 37.80
CA LYS A 249 1.90 -36.46 36.43
C LYS A 249 0.81 -35.67 35.67
N LYS A 250 1.16 -35.48 34.38
CA LYS A 250 0.41 -35.11 33.15
C LYS A 250 0.19 -33.59 32.94
N ASP A 251 0.60 -32.96 31.84
CA ASP A 251 0.47 -33.38 30.44
C ASP A 251 1.63 -32.89 29.53
N GLU A 252 2.17 -33.85 28.78
CA GLU A 252 2.91 -33.67 27.53
C GLU A 252 1.96 -33.09 26.46
N ALA A 253 1.93 -31.76 26.29
CA ALA A 253 1.20 -31.13 25.18
C ALA A 253 1.65 -29.69 24.87
N LYS A 254 2.93 -29.34 25.08
CA LYS A 254 3.38 -27.94 24.94
C LYS A 254 4.69 -27.67 24.22
N ASP A 255 5.34 -28.68 23.65
CA ASP A 255 6.65 -28.53 23.01
C ASP A 255 6.65 -28.35 21.49
N GLU A 256 5.49 -28.34 20.82
CA GLU A 256 5.43 -28.12 19.36
C GLU A 256 4.89 -26.74 18.93
N LYS A 257 4.88 -25.73 19.82
CA LYS A 257 4.41 -24.37 19.50
C LYS A 257 5.44 -23.25 19.67
N LYS A 258 6.73 -23.58 19.78
CA LYS A 258 7.79 -22.60 20.04
C LYS A 258 8.75 -22.30 18.89
N GLU A 259 8.60 -22.91 17.70
CA GLU A 259 9.55 -22.73 16.59
C GLU A 259 8.99 -22.11 15.29
N GLU A 260 7.70 -21.79 15.19
CA GLU A 260 7.21 -21.04 14.02
C GLU A 260 7.22 -19.52 14.23
N GLU A 261 8.15 -18.87 13.53
CA GLU A 261 8.17 -17.45 13.15
C GLU A 261 8.33 -16.39 14.27
N LYS A 262 9.48 -16.38 14.95
CA LYS A 262 10.11 -15.08 15.27
C LYS A 262 10.57 -14.46 13.96
N LYS A 263 9.66 -13.81 13.24
CA LYS A 263 10.03 -12.84 12.20
C LYS A 263 11.05 -11.89 12.83
N PRO A 264 12.18 -11.58 12.16
CA PRO A 264 13.13 -10.63 12.70
C PRO A 264 12.36 -9.34 13.01
N GLU A 265 12.30 -8.97 14.30
CA GLU A 265 11.76 -7.69 14.70
C GLU A 265 12.54 -6.63 13.92
N ARG A 266 11.80 -5.86 13.14
CA ARG A 266 12.38 -4.86 12.25
C ARG A 266 13.26 -3.93 13.09
N PRO A 267 14.44 -3.52 12.60
CA PRO A 267 15.29 -2.60 13.35
C PRO A 267 14.46 -1.40 13.80
N PRO A 268 14.54 -1.02 15.09
CA PRO A 268 13.80 0.12 15.61
C PRO A 268 14.17 1.35 14.80
N GLN A 269 13.17 2.17 14.51
CA GLN A 269 13.37 3.34 13.69
C GLN A 269 14.34 4.32 14.36
N PRO A 270 15.27 4.91 13.61
CA PRO A 270 16.18 5.88 14.18
C PRO A 270 15.37 7.09 14.68
N PRO A 271 15.59 7.54 15.92
CA PRO A 271 14.96 8.77 16.41
C PRO A 271 15.45 9.97 15.59
N PRO A 272 14.65 11.05 15.50
CA PRO A 272 15.11 12.28 14.86
C PRO A 272 16.34 12.83 15.59
N TYR A 273 17.36 13.26 14.85
CA TYR A 273 18.56 13.83 15.45
C TYR A 273 18.35 15.27 15.91
N ASN A 274 17.31 15.92 15.39
CA ASN A 274 17.01 17.30 15.68
C ASN A 274 15.50 17.52 15.82
N THR A 275 15.08 18.43 16.70
CA THR A 275 13.68 18.85 16.80
C THR A 275 13.45 20.18 16.08
N THR A 276 12.19 20.54 15.82
CA THR A 276 11.87 21.80 15.15
C THR A 276 12.22 23.05 15.97
N ALA A 277 12.37 22.91 17.30
CA ALA A 277 12.73 24.01 18.19
C ALA A 277 14.18 24.47 17.98
N ASP A 278 15.04 23.55 17.55
CA ASP A 278 16.48 23.76 17.45
C ASP A 278 16.89 24.37 16.09
N TYR A 279 15.95 24.51 15.15
CA TYR A 279 16.23 25.02 13.80
C TYR A 279 16.79 26.45 13.80
N SER A 280 16.41 27.27 14.76
CA SER A 280 16.92 28.65 14.90
C SER A 280 18.35 28.71 15.39
N LEU A 281 18.83 27.68 16.08
CA LEU A 281 20.17 27.58 16.63
C LEU A 281 21.15 26.90 15.68
N ALA A 282 20.63 26.19 14.67
CA ALA A 282 21.44 25.45 13.72
C ALA A 282 22.10 26.38 12.68
N SER A 283 23.36 26.11 12.39
CA SER A 283 24.10 26.76 11.30
C SER A 283 24.13 25.86 10.07
N LEU A 284 24.08 26.46 8.89
CA LEU A 284 24.24 25.72 7.64
C LEU A 284 25.71 25.37 7.43
N PRO A 285 25.99 24.16 6.92
CA PRO A 285 27.34 23.79 6.50
C PRO A 285 27.80 24.71 5.37
N THR A 286 29.04 25.20 5.48
CA THR A 286 29.74 26.00 4.46
C THR A 286 30.52 25.14 3.49
#